data_AF-R0HQH8-F1
#
_entry.id   AF-R0HQH8-F1
#
_cell.length_a   1.000
_cell.length_b   1.000
_cell.length_c   1.000
_cell.angle_alpha   90.00
_cell.angle_beta   90.00
_cell.angle_gamma   90.00
#
_symmetry.space_group_name_H-M   'P 1'
#
loop_
_entity.id
_entity.type
_entity.pdbx_description
1 polymer ?
#
loop_
_entity_poly.entity_id
_entity_poly.type
_entity_poly.pdbx_seq_one_letter_code
_entity_poly.pdbx_strand_id
1 'polypeptide(L)'
;MENVAASSPVNPHFFRPLLPGFHTHLNIPMAFFLRHIQGTTNEGNGVVKLRSFVSDITWQVKMDGRRLTQGWKKFATSHDLRVGDIVVFRHDGDLLFHVTCFGPS
;
A
#
# COMPACT_ATOMS: atom_id res chain seq x y z
N MET A 1 -16.47 -24.60 -23.01
CA MET A 1 -16.34 -23.14 -22.89
C MET A 1 -16.67 -22.80 -21.44
N GLU A 2 -15.65 -22.75 -20.58
CA GLU A 2 -15.85 -22.45 -19.16
C GLU A 2 -15.89 -20.93 -18.96
N ASN A 3 -16.98 -20.48 -18.34
CA ASN A 3 -17.15 -19.13 -17.85
C ASN A 3 -16.10 -18.92 -16.74
N VAL A 4 -14.97 -18.30 -17.06
CA VAL A 4 -14.03 -17.82 -16.04
C VAL A 4 -14.70 -16.62 -15.39
N ALA A 5 -15.56 -16.89 -14.41
CA ALA A 5 -15.97 -15.89 -13.44
C ALA A 5 -14.68 -15.25 -12.91
N ALA A 6 -14.57 -13.93 -13.01
CA ALA A 6 -13.42 -13.19 -12.50
C ALA A 6 -13.17 -13.67 -11.06
N SER A 7 -12.08 -14.41 -10.86
CA SER A 7 -11.74 -14.91 -9.53
C SER A 7 -11.50 -13.69 -8.64
N SER A 8 -12.01 -13.76 -7.40
CA SER A 8 -11.63 -12.75 -6.42
C SER A 8 -10.10 -12.76 -6.31
N PRO A 9 -9.44 -11.59 -6.29
CA PRO A 9 -8.00 -11.55 -6.16
C PRO A 9 -7.58 -12.38 -4.94
N VAL A 10 -6.62 -13.28 -5.15
CA VAL A 10 -6.16 -14.24 -4.12
C VAL A 10 -5.70 -13.52 -2.84
N ASN A 11 -5.16 -12.33 -3.00
CA ASN A 11 -4.67 -11.48 -1.91
C ASN A 11 -5.63 -10.31 -1.66
N PRO A 12 -5.79 -9.83 -0.42
CA PRO A 12 -6.55 -8.61 -0.13
C PRO A 12 -5.92 -7.36 -0.76
N HIS A 13 -6.76 -6.44 -1.26
CA HIS A 13 -6.30 -5.17 -1.84
C HIS A 13 -7.06 -3.98 -1.27
N PHE A 14 -6.43 -2.81 -1.30
CA PHE A 14 -7.12 -1.53 -1.21
C PHE A 14 -6.48 -0.53 -2.16
N PHE A 15 -7.25 0.46 -2.60
CA PHE A 15 -6.73 1.58 -3.37
C PHE A 15 -6.81 2.87 -2.55
N ARG A 16 -5.94 3.82 -2.86
CA ARG A 16 -5.90 5.12 -2.21
C ARG A 16 -5.64 6.22 -3.24
N PRO A 17 -6.62 7.11 -3.50
CA PRO A 17 -6.36 8.32 -4.28
C PRO A 17 -5.45 9.25 -3.48
N LEU A 18 -4.46 9.85 -4.14
CA LEU A 18 -3.51 10.76 -3.54
C LEU A 18 -4.07 12.18 -3.51
N LEU A 19 -4.34 12.65 -2.29
CA LEU A 19 -4.89 13.98 -2.01
C LEU A 19 -3.78 14.96 -1.60
N PRO A 20 -4.02 16.28 -1.65
CA PRO A 20 -3.07 17.26 -1.12
C PRO A 20 -2.58 16.89 0.29
N GLY A 21 -1.25 16.94 0.49
CA GLY A 21 -0.61 16.55 1.76
C GLY A 21 -0.17 15.08 1.86
N PHE A 22 -0.44 14.25 0.85
CA PHE A 22 -0.08 12.81 0.87
C PHE A 22 1.41 12.55 1.12
N HIS A 23 2.32 13.46 0.73
CA HIS A 23 3.77 13.29 0.97
C HIS A 23 4.15 13.12 2.44
N THR A 24 3.33 13.61 3.37
CA THR A 24 3.61 13.51 4.81
C THR A 24 3.32 12.11 5.34
N HIS A 25 2.19 11.53 4.93
CA HIS A 25 1.75 10.21 5.32
C HIS A 25 0.63 9.70 4.40
N LEU A 26 0.45 8.39 4.38
CA LEU A 26 -0.70 7.74 3.77
C LEU A 26 -1.48 6.93 4.81
N ASN A 27 -2.81 6.96 4.74
CA ASN A 27 -3.66 6.20 5.66
C ASN A 27 -4.14 4.91 5.00
N ILE A 28 -3.87 3.77 5.65
CA ILE A 28 -4.50 2.49 5.32
C ILE A 28 -5.99 2.61 5.68
N PRO A 29 -6.95 2.19 4.84
CA PRO A 29 -8.38 2.21 5.16
C PRO A 29 -8.69 1.42 6.44
N MET A 30 -9.59 1.94 7.27
CA MET A 30 -9.92 1.33 8.57
C MET A 30 -10.37 -0.11 8.44
N ALA A 31 -11.31 -0.37 7.53
CA ALA A 31 -11.83 -1.71 7.29
C ALA A 31 -10.74 -2.70 6.86
N PHE A 32 -9.75 -2.24 6.10
CA PHE A 32 -8.61 -3.05 5.69
C PHE A 32 -7.70 -3.36 6.89
N PHE A 33 -7.36 -2.32 7.67
CA PHE A 33 -6.51 -2.44 8.85
C PHE A 33 -7.09 -3.43 9.86
N LEU A 34 -8.36 -3.29 10.21
CA LEU A 34 -9.03 -4.16 11.20
C LEU A 34 -9.10 -5.63 10.75
N ARG A 35 -9.24 -5.88 9.44
CA ARG A 35 -9.41 -7.24 8.91
C ARG A 35 -8.10 -7.97 8.65
N HIS A 36 -7.04 -7.24 8.30
CA HIS A 36 -5.83 -7.84 7.72
C HIS A 36 -4.53 -7.50 8.46
N ILE A 37 -4.55 -6.53 9.38
CA ILE A 37 -3.32 -6.01 10.02
C ILE A 37 -3.42 -6.05 11.54
N GLN A 38 -4.55 -5.63 12.10
CA GLN A 38 -4.74 -5.59 13.55
C GLN A 38 -4.68 -6.99 14.17
N GLY A 39 -3.98 -7.11 15.30
CA GLY A 39 -3.80 -8.37 16.02
C GLY A 39 -2.78 -9.31 15.38
N THR A 40 -2.11 -8.90 14.30
CA THR A 40 -1.00 -9.67 13.74
C THR A 40 0.23 -9.52 14.63
N THR A 41 1.05 -10.58 14.74
CA THR A 41 2.29 -10.58 15.53
C THR A 41 3.24 -9.43 15.17
N ASN A 42 3.11 -8.92 13.94
CA ASN A 42 3.96 -7.87 13.39
C ASN A 42 3.41 -6.44 13.59
N GLU A 43 2.19 -6.26 14.10
CA GLU A 43 1.59 -4.93 14.33
C GLU A 43 2.49 -4.04 15.19
N GLY A 44 3.12 -4.61 16.24
CA GLY A 44 4.02 -3.89 17.15
C GLY A 44 5.39 -3.50 16.54
N ASN A 45 5.79 -4.12 15.42
CA ASN A 45 7.08 -3.84 14.77
C ASN A 45 7.05 -2.56 13.93
N GLY A 46 5.87 -2.00 13.63
CA GLY A 46 5.71 -0.66 13.07
C GLY A 46 6.47 -0.38 11.77
N VAL A 47 6.91 -1.40 11.01
CA VAL A 47 7.61 -1.23 9.72
C VAL A 47 6.95 -2.10 8.66
N VAL A 48 6.46 -1.43 7.63
CA VAL A 48 5.84 -2.00 6.44
C VAL A 48 6.86 -2.04 5.30
N LYS A 49 6.88 -3.12 4.54
CA LYS A 49 7.70 -3.29 3.35
C LYS A 49 6.84 -3.02 2.10
N LEU A 50 7.25 -2.08 1.27
CA LEU A 50 6.60 -1.80 -0.01
C LEU A 50 7.51 -2.26 -1.16
N ARG A 51 6.93 -2.98 -2.11
CA ARG A 51 7.57 -3.36 -3.39
C ARG A 51 6.75 -2.82 -4.55
N SER A 52 7.35 -2.64 -5.71
CA SER A 52 6.65 -2.29 -6.94
C SER A 52 7.25 -3.05 -8.12
N PHE A 53 6.53 -3.14 -9.24
CA PHE A 53 7.07 -3.75 -10.47
C PHE A 53 8.13 -2.89 -11.17
N VAL A 54 8.26 -1.62 -10.76
CA VAL A 54 9.13 -0.63 -11.42
C VAL A 54 10.57 -0.73 -10.93
N SER A 55 10.79 -1.34 -9.75
CA SER A 55 12.14 -1.50 -9.19
C SER A 55 12.21 -2.67 -8.21
N ASP A 56 13.38 -3.32 -8.11
CA ASP A 56 13.64 -4.35 -7.10
C ASP A 56 13.86 -3.78 -5.67
N ILE A 57 13.75 -2.47 -5.50
CA ILE A 57 13.91 -1.81 -4.21
C ILE A 57 12.74 -2.18 -3.29
N THR A 58 13.05 -2.79 -2.15
CA THR A 58 12.10 -2.94 -1.06
C THR A 58 12.20 -1.74 -0.12
N TRP A 59 11.13 -0.95 -0.06
CA TRP A 59 11.04 0.25 0.75
C TRP A 59 10.55 -0.09 2.15
N GLN A 60 11.29 0.32 3.18
CA GLN A 60 10.84 0.22 4.56
C GLN A 60 10.15 1.52 4.97
N VAL A 61 8.89 1.40 5.37
CA VAL A 61 8.02 2.53 5.73
C VAL A 61 7.47 2.32 7.12
N LYS A 62 7.68 3.29 8.01
CA LYS A 62 7.14 3.23 9.37
C LYS A 62 5.62 3.32 9.34
N MET A 63 4.96 2.42 10.05
CA MET A 63 3.53 2.42 10.30
C MET A 63 3.28 2.86 11.75
N ASP A 64 2.52 3.94 11.91
CA ASP A 64 2.06 4.47 13.20
C ASP A 64 0.53 4.34 13.26
N GLY A 65 0.06 3.32 13.99
CA GLY A 65 -1.30 2.82 13.88
C GLY A 65 -1.61 2.40 12.44
N ARG A 66 -2.40 3.20 11.73
CA ARG A 66 -2.78 3.00 10.32
C ARG A 66 -2.09 3.95 9.34
N ARG A 67 -1.14 4.76 9.82
CA ARG A 67 -0.46 5.80 9.04
C ARG A 67 0.91 5.30 8.57
N LEU A 68 1.13 5.26 7.27
CA LEU A 68 2.44 5.10 6.66
C LEU A 68 3.16 6.46 6.70
N THR A 69 4.26 6.57 7.46
CA THR A 69 4.91 7.84 7.81
C THR A 69 6.36 7.91 7.31
N GLN A 70 7.35 7.68 8.17
CA GLN A 70 8.76 7.74 7.81
C GLN A 70 9.07 6.73 6.69
N GLY A 71 9.78 7.16 5.65
CA GLY A 71 10.04 6.35 4.44
C GLY A 71 8.99 6.51 3.35
N TRP A 72 7.73 6.86 3.67
CA TRP A 72 6.67 7.06 2.67
C TRP A 72 7.01 8.17 1.68
N LYS A 73 7.48 9.34 2.17
CA LYS A 73 7.87 10.47 1.31
C LYS A 73 8.91 10.04 0.26
N LYS A 74 9.91 9.26 0.67
CA LYS A 74 10.97 8.78 -0.23
C LYS A 74 10.41 7.83 -1.29
N PHE A 75 9.55 6.90 -0.89
CA PHE A 75 8.84 6.02 -1.83
C PHE A 75 8.02 6.84 -2.84
N ALA A 76 7.22 7.78 -2.38
CA ALA A 76 6.37 8.61 -3.21
C ALA A 76 7.16 9.44 -4.23
N THR A 77 8.24 10.09 -3.79
CA THR A 77 9.12 10.87 -4.68
C THR A 77 9.84 9.97 -5.69
N SER A 78 10.28 8.78 -5.29
CA SER A 78 10.96 7.85 -6.20
C SER A 78 10.05 7.28 -7.29
N HIS A 79 8.74 7.27 -7.07
CA HIS A 79 7.75 6.80 -8.04
C HIS A 79 7.05 7.97 -8.77
N ASP A 80 7.56 9.19 -8.62
CA ASP A 80 7.00 10.43 -9.18
C ASP A 80 5.48 10.57 -8.93
N LEU A 81 5.04 10.20 -7.73
CA LEU A 81 3.63 10.27 -7.37
C LEU A 81 3.15 11.72 -7.27
N ARG A 82 1.94 11.98 -7.77
CA ARG A 82 1.31 13.31 -7.83
C ARG A 82 -0.08 13.29 -7.20
N VAL A 83 -0.60 14.47 -6.90
CA VAL A 83 -1.99 14.63 -6.49
C VAL A 83 -2.89 14.21 -7.65
N GLY A 84 -3.89 13.36 -7.36
CA GLY A 84 -4.78 12.78 -8.36
C GLY A 84 -4.42 11.35 -8.76
N ASP A 85 -3.17 10.93 -8.56
CA ASP A 85 -2.77 9.55 -8.81
C ASP A 85 -3.53 8.57 -7.90
N ILE A 86 -3.69 7.34 -8.37
CA ILE A 86 -4.26 6.25 -7.60
C ILE A 86 -3.16 5.23 -7.35
N VAL A 87 -2.96 4.89 -6.07
CA VAL A 87 -2.08 3.79 -5.67
C VAL A 87 -2.91 2.61 -5.19
N VAL A 88 -2.60 1.42 -5.68
CA VAL A 88 -3.23 0.16 -5.28
C VAL A 88 -2.22 -0.63 -4.47
N PHE A 89 -2.62 -1.01 -3.27
CA PHE A 89 -1.85 -1.86 -2.36
C PHE A 89 -2.46 -3.26 -2.35
N ARG A 90 -1.65 -4.25 -2.70
CA ARG A 90 -1.95 -5.67 -2.49
C ARG A 90 -1.20 -6.16 -1.26
N HIS A 91 -1.89 -6.83 -0.35
CA HIS A 91 -1.29 -7.42 0.84
C HIS A 91 -0.78 -8.82 0.54
N ASP A 92 0.54 -8.98 0.53
CA ASP A 92 1.19 -10.26 0.24
C ASP A 92 1.55 -11.04 1.53
N GLY A 93 0.87 -10.72 2.64
CA GLY A 93 1.10 -11.31 3.97
C GLY A 93 1.91 -10.42 4.91
N ASP A 94 1.76 -10.64 6.22
CA ASP A 94 2.40 -9.87 7.29
C ASP A 94 2.28 -8.34 7.10
N LEU A 95 3.41 -7.63 7.04
CA LEU A 95 3.48 -6.20 6.73
C LEU A 95 4.15 -5.97 5.36
N LEU A 96 3.92 -6.86 4.39
CA LEU A 96 4.42 -6.74 3.02
C LEU A 96 3.28 -6.33 2.08
N PHE A 97 3.50 -5.24 1.34
CA PHE A 97 2.60 -4.79 0.29
C PHE A 97 3.31 -4.67 -1.05
N HIS A 98 2.65 -5.18 -2.07
CA HIS A 98 2.97 -4.84 -3.45
C HIS A 98 2.14 -3.61 -3.87
N VAL A 99 2.81 -2.61 -4.44
CA VAL A 99 2.21 -1.32 -4.80
C VAL A 99 2.23 -1.15 -6.31
N THR A 100 1.08 -0.80 -6.86
CA THR A 100 0.91 -0.41 -8.26
C THR A 100 0.42 1.02 -8.32
N CYS A 101 1.10 1.85 -9.10
CA CYS A 101 0.84 3.29 -9.21
C CYS A 101 0.19 3.59 -10.56
N PHE A 102 -0.90 4.36 -10.55
CA PHE A 102 -1.60 4.82 -11.75
C PHE A 102 -1.63 6.34 -11.75
N GLY A 103 -0.88 6.95 -12.66
CA GLY A 103 -0.92 8.39 -12.91
C GLY A 103 -2.05 8.80 -13.84
N PRO A 104 -2.36 10.11 -13.97
CA PRO A 104 -3.24 10.60 -15.00
C PRO A 104 -2.70 10.23 -16.39
N SER A 105 -3.60 9.79 -17.26
CA SER A 105 -3.33 9.51 -18.68
C SER A 105 -3.13 10.80 -19.47
#